data_AF-A0AAW3MT93-F1
#
_entry.id   AF-A0AAW3MT93-F1
#
_cell.length_a   1.000
_cell.length_b   1.000
_cell.length_c   1.000
_cell.angle_alpha   90.00
_cell.angle_beta   90.00
_cell.angle_gamma   90.00
#
_symmetry.space_group_name_H-M   'P 1'
#
loop_
_entity.id
_entity.type
_entity.pdbx_description
1 polymer ?
#
loop_
_entity_poly.entity_id
_entity_poly.type
_entity_poly.pdbx_seq_one_letter_code
_entity_poly.pdbx_strand_id
1 'polypeptide(L)'
;MAQVTLWGSVNRDGVVLDGSGGFAVKRESTGTYQIKFGVQFTKTPAVVGSQGALGNGQSTLDNVIFPVVNPGEITVQTGDQYGKYSDRNFSFIVIGTIA
;
A
#
# COMPACT_ATOMS: atom_id res chain seq x y z
N MET A 1 21.34 11.07 7.66
CA MET A 1 20.76 10.00 6.85
C MET A 1 20.31 8.89 7.77
N ALA A 2 19.01 8.65 7.81
CA ALA A 2 18.39 7.61 8.64
C ALA A 2 17.54 6.68 7.76
N GLN A 3 17.57 5.38 8.04
CA GLN A 3 16.64 4.44 7.45
C GLN A 3 15.26 4.61 8.09
N VAL A 4 14.22 4.67 7.28
CA VAL A 4 12.82 4.69 7.72
C VAL A 4 12.10 3.51 7.10
N THR A 5 11.30 2.84 7.92
CA THR A 5 10.35 1.81 7.50
C THR A 5 8.94 2.31 7.81
N LEU A 6 8.10 2.43 6.78
CA LEU A 6 6.67 2.68 6.91
C LEU A 6 5.94 1.40 6.57
N TRP A 7 4.99 0.98 7.40
CA TRP A 7 4.17 -0.20 7.12
C TRP A 7 2.74 0.02 7.57
N GLY A 8 1.80 -0.65 6.91
CA GLY A 8 0.40 -0.55 7.28
C GLY A 8 -0.43 -1.74 6.80
N SER A 9 -1.47 -2.04 7.58
CA SER A 9 -2.57 -2.92 7.21
C SER A 9 -3.78 -2.03 6.90
N VAL A 10 -4.32 -2.13 5.69
CA VAL A 10 -5.35 -1.25 5.16
C VAL A 10 -6.55 -2.10 4.74
N ASN A 11 -7.75 -1.69 5.12
CA ASN A 11 -8.97 -2.34 4.65
C ASN A 11 -9.38 -1.86 3.25
N ARG A 12 -10.35 -2.55 2.65
CA ARG A 12 -10.89 -2.29 1.31
C ARG A 12 -11.41 -0.86 1.11
N ASP A 13 -11.78 -0.16 2.18
CA ASP A 13 -12.31 1.20 2.12
C ASP A 13 -11.20 2.27 2.23
N GLY A 14 -9.93 1.83 2.34
CA GLY A 14 -8.77 2.71 2.51
C GLY A 14 -8.54 3.14 3.96
N VAL A 15 -9.17 2.48 4.93
CA VAL A 15 -8.97 2.75 6.36
C VAL A 15 -7.76 1.97 6.85
N VAL A 16 -6.84 2.66 7.51
CA VAL A 16 -5.69 2.05 8.19
C VAL A 16 -6.19 1.33 9.44
N LEU A 17 -6.00 0.01 9.48
CA LEU A 17 -6.34 -0.84 10.61
C LEU A 17 -5.21 -0.85 11.65
N ASP A 18 -3.96 -0.85 11.18
CA ASP A 18 -2.75 -0.78 11.99
C ASP A 18 -1.57 -0.30 11.12
N GLY A 19 -0.51 0.20 11.74
CA GLY A 19 0.67 0.67 11.01
C GLY A 19 1.71 1.40 11.84
N SER A 20 2.84 1.71 11.22
CA SER A 20 3.92 2.51 11.81
C SER A 20 3.56 3.97 12.10
N GLY A 21 2.43 4.45 11.57
CA GLY A 21 2.16 5.88 11.43
C GLY A 21 3.08 6.55 10.40
N GLY A 22 2.99 7.88 10.26
CA GLY A 22 3.82 8.65 9.33
C GLY A 22 3.42 8.53 7.86
N PHE A 23 2.20 8.10 7.58
CA PHE A 23 1.59 8.08 6.25
C PHE A 23 0.08 8.30 6.34
N ALA A 24 -0.55 8.64 5.22
CA ALA A 24 -2.00 8.73 5.05
C ALA A 24 -2.44 7.93 3.84
N VAL A 25 -3.59 7.26 3.93
CA VAL A 25 -4.17 6.46 2.85
C VAL A 25 -5.45 7.13 2.35
N LYS A 26 -5.61 7.18 1.03
CA LYS A 26 -6.84 7.62 0.37
C LYS A 26 -7.26 6.60 -0.68
N ARG A 27 -8.50 6.13 -0.63
CA ARG A 27 -9.11 5.38 -1.73
C ARG A 27 -9.52 6.37 -2.82
N GLU A 28 -8.96 6.22 -4.01
CA GLU A 28 -9.26 7.10 -5.16
C GLU A 28 -10.45 6.59 -5.97
N SER A 29 -10.47 5.27 -6.22
CA SER A 29 -11.53 4.59 -6.96
C SER A 29 -11.48 3.09 -6.61
N THR A 30 -12.37 2.29 -7.22
CA THR A 30 -12.37 0.83 -7.02
C THR A 30 -10.99 0.24 -7.29
N GLY A 31 -10.44 -0.42 -6.29
CA GLY A 31 -9.13 -1.07 -6.34
C GLY A 31 -7.95 -0.12 -6.56
N THR A 32 -8.10 1.18 -6.32
CA THR A 32 -7.00 2.16 -6.44
C THR A 32 -6.89 3.02 -5.18
N TYR A 33 -5.72 3.02 -4.58
CA TYR A 33 -5.42 3.75 -3.34
C TYR A 33 -4.13 4.55 -3.51
N GLN A 34 -4.08 5.73 -2.91
CA GLN A 34 -2.87 6.54 -2.79
C GLN A 34 -2.41 6.51 -1.34
N ILE A 35 -1.11 6.29 -1.13
CA ILE A 35 -0.48 6.37 0.19
C ILE A 35 0.54 7.49 0.14
N LYS A 36 0.30 8.54 0.92
CA LYS A 36 1.21 9.69 1.06
C LYS A 36 2.06 9.52 2.31
N PHE A 37 3.35 9.76 2.20
CA PHE A 37 4.28 9.68 3.31
C PHE A 37 4.37 11.05 4.00
N GLY A 38 4.41 11.06 5.33
CA GLY A 38 4.66 12.26 6.14
C GLY A 38 6.11 12.72 6.11
N VAL A 39 7.00 11.90 5.55
CA VAL A 39 8.42 12.20 5.28
C VAL A 39 8.72 11.93 3.82
N GLN A 40 9.68 12.66 3.26
CA GLN A 40 10.15 12.43 1.90
C GLN A 40 11.42 11.59 1.92
N PHE A 41 11.38 10.42 1.28
CA PHE A 41 12.60 9.65 1.03
C PHE A 41 13.52 10.44 0.10
N THR A 42 14.83 10.24 0.26
CA THR A 42 15.83 10.90 -0.61
C THR A 42 15.88 10.32 -2.03
N LYS A 43 15.42 9.07 -2.18
CA LYS A 43 15.33 8.32 -3.44
C LYS A 43 14.04 7.51 -3.45
N THR A 44 13.68 6.92 -4.60
CA THR A 44 12.58 5.97 -4.69
C THR A 44 12.78 4.83 -3.69
N PRO A 45 11.86 4.64 -2.72
CA PRO A 45 11.99 3.61 -1.71
C PRO A 45 11.64 2.23 -2.29
N ALA A 46 12.07 1.17 -1.61
CA ALA A 46 11.57 -0.18 -1.91
C ALA A 46 10.18 -0.36 -1.31
N VAL A 47 9.28 -1.01 -2.03
CA VAL A 47 7.92 -1.33 -1.57
C VAL A 47 7.58 -2.78 -1.86
N VAL A 48 6.95 -3.43 -0.89
CA VAL A 48 6.33 -4.75 -1.04
C VAL A 48 4.95 -4.73 -0.40
N GLY A 49 4.08 -5.62 -0.86
CA GLY A 49 2.76 -5.77 -0.28
C GLY A 49 2.03 -6.98 -0.81
N SER A 50 0.95 -7.31 -0.13
CA SER A 50 0.08 -8.43 -0.47
C SER A 50 -1.32 -8.14 0.00
N GLN A 51 -2.29 -8.85 -0.58
CA GLN A 51 -3.63 -8.90 -0.03
C GLN A 51 -3.59 -9.64 1.31
N GLY A 52 -4.36 -9.17 2.30
CA GLY A 52 -4.39 -9.79 3.62
C GLY A 52 -5.67 -9.47 4.39
N ALA A 53 -5.96 -10.23 5.45
CA ALA A 53 -7.00 -9.90 6.44
C ALA A 53 -8.43 -9.62 5.90
N LEU A 54 -8.87 -10.21 4.78
CA LEU A 54 -10.25 -10.01 4.26
C LEU A 54 -11.33 -10.87 4.96
N GLY A 55 -10.93 -11.86 5.77
CA GLY A 55 -11.84 -12.62 6.62
C GLY A 55 -12.44 -13.92 6.04
N ASN A 56 -11.98 -14.36 4.85
CA ASN A 56 -12.29 -15.66 4.23
C ASN A 56 -11.12 -16.12 3.35
N GLY A 57 -11.12 -17.36 2.87
CA GLY A 57 -10.22 -17.81 1.81
C GLY A 57 -10.36 -16.91 0.57
N GLN A 58 -9.23 -16.50 -0.02
CA GLN A 58 -9.17 -15.62 -1.19
C GLN A 58 -8.44 -16.31 -2.32
N SER A 59 -8.63 -15.81 -3.55
CA SER A 59 -7.91 -16.37 -4.69
C SER A 59 -6.43 -16.04 -4.58
N THR A 60 -5.57 -17.02 -4.84
CA THR A 60 -4.13 -16.78 -4.96
C THR A 60 -3.76 -15.96 -6.21
N LEU A 61 -4.75 -15.67 -7.06
CA LEU A 61 -4.63 -14.78 -8.22
C LEU A 61 -5.04 -13.33 -7.91
N ASP A 62 -5.63 -13.06 -6.73
CA ASP A 62 -5.88 -11.68 -6.31
C ASP A 62 -4.54 -10.96 -6.15
N ASN A 63 -4.45 -9.72 -6.64
CA ASN A 63 -3.18 -9.00 -6.74
C ASN A 63 -3.18 -7.70 -5.94
N VAL A 64 -1.99 -7.33 -5.47
CA VAL A 64 -1.65 -5.99 -4.97
C VAL A 64 -0.39 -5.56 -5.72
N ILE A 65 -0.47 -4.46 -6.47
CA ILE A 65 0.64 -3.93 -7.26
C ILE A 65 0.87 -2.46 -6.96
N PHE A 66 2.10 -1.99 -7.20
CA PHE A 66 2.51 -0.61 -6.95
C PHE A 66 2.94 0.05 -8.27
N PRO A 67 2.00 0.53 -9.12
CA PRO A 67 2.32 1.06 -10.45
C PRO A 67 3.09 2.39 -10.41
N VAL A 68 3.03 3.11 -9.30
CA VAL A 68 3.76 4.37 -9.09
C VAL A 68 4.42 4.31 -7.72
N VAL A 69 5.74 4.50 -7.69
CA VAL A 69 6.53 4.60 -6.46
C VAL A 69 7.43 5.81 -6.53
N ASN A 70 7.08 6.82 -5.74
CA ASN A 70 7.80 8.08 -5.66
C ASN A 70 8.31 8.30 -4.23
N PRO A 71 9.26 9.22 -4.01
CA PRO A 71 9.83 9.42 -2.68
C PRO A 71 8.86 9.97 -1.62
N GLY A 72 7.73 10.56 -2.03
CA GLY A 72 6.70 11.08 -1.12
C GLY A 72 5.38 10.32 -1.12
N GLU A 73 5.19 9.38 -2.05
CA GLU A 73 3.93 8.64 -2.17
C GLU A 73 4.06 7.38 -3.02
N ILE A 74 3.13 6.46 -2.83
CA ILE A 74 2.91 5.28 -3.68
C ILE A 74 1.44 5.20 -4.09
N THR A 75 1.22 4.64 -5.28
CA THR A 75 -0.11 4.18 -5.70
C THR A 75 -0.18 2.68 -5.47
N VAL A 76 -1.27 2.21 -4.89
CA VAL A 76 -1.60 0.79 -4.75
C VAL A 76 -2.77 0.48 -5.66
N GLN A 77 -2.65 -0.59 -6.45
CA GLN A 77 -3.78 -1.16 -7.17
C GLN A 77 -4.05 -2.58 -6.70
N THR A 78 -5.32 -2.87 -6.44
CA THR A 78 -5.78 -4.20 -6.03
C THR A 78 -6.72 -4.78 -7.07
N GLY A 79 -6.64 -6.10 -7.27
CA GLY A 79 -7.38 -6.80 -8.30
C GLY A 79 -7.98 -8.11 -7.82
N ASP A 80 -9.06 -8.53 -8.47
CA ASP A 80 -9.67 -9.84 -8.27
C ASP A 80 -8.95 -10.95 -9.06
N GLN A 81 -9.43 -12.18 -8.88
CA GLN A 81 -8.97 -13.38 -9.58
C GLN A 81 -9.04 -13.34 -11.11
N TYR A 82 -9.69 -12.33 -11.70
CA TYR A 82 -9.78 -12.13 -13.15
C TYR A 82 -8.90 -10.95 -13.62
N GLY A 83 -8.09 -10.38 -12.74
CA GLY A 83 -7.27 -9.20 -13.04
C GLY A 83 -8.07 -7.91 -13.15
N LYS A 84 -9.31 -7.87 -12.64
CA LYS A 84 -10.12 -6.64 -12.64
C LYS A 84 -9.90 -5.86 -11.36
N TYR A 85 -9.81 -4.53 -11.46
CA TYR A 85 -9.73 -3.67 -10.30
C TYR A 85 -10.90 -3.93 -9.35
N SER A 86 -10.57 -4.26 -8.12
CA SER A 86 -11.51 -4.63 -7.07
C SER A 86 -10.96 -4.21 -5.73
N ASP A 87 -11.81 -3.66 -4.87
CA ASP A 87 -11.40 -3.27 -3.53
C ASP A 87 -11.01 -4.50 -2.71
N ARG A 88 -9.82 -4.44 -2.09
CA ARG A 88 -9.25 -5.51 -1.28
C ARG A 88 -8.58 -4.92 -0.04
N ASN A 89 -8.55 -5.71 1.02
CA ASN A 89 -7.69 -5.43 2.16
C ASN A 89 -6.24 -5.76 1.74
N PHE A 90 -5.29 -4.92 2.09
CA PHE A 90 -3.89 -5.14 1.75
C PHE A 90 -2.96 -4.67 2.87
N SER A 91 -1.76 -5.23 2.90
CA SER A 91 -0.66 -4.75 3.72
C SER A 91 0.48 -4.28 2.84
N PHE A 92 1.25 -3.31 3.33
CA PHE A 92 2.44 -2.83 2.65
C PHE A 92 3.59 -2.59 3.63
N ILE A 93 4.81 -2.69 3.11
CA ILE A 93 6.03 -2.20 3.76
C ILE A 93 6.77 -1.34 2.73
N VAL A 94 7.13 -0.13 3.13
CA VAL A 94 7.99 0.79 2.39
C VAL A 94 9.25 1.03 3.22
N ILE A 95 10.42 0.88 2.61
CA ILE A 95 11.70 1.09 3.29
C ILE A 95 12.63 1.93 2.42
N GLY A 96 13.32 2.87 3.04
CA GLY A 96 14.26 3.75 2.36
C GLY A 96 14.99 4.68 3.31
N THR A 97 15.73 5.64 2.76
CA THR A 97 16.56 6.57 3.53
C THR A 97 16.01 8.00 3.42
N ILE A 98 15.90 8.68 4.56
CA ILE A 98 15.62 10.11 4.67
C ILE A 98 16.91 10.89 4.97
N ALA A 99 16.86 12.22 4.79
CA ALA A 99 17.97 13.13 5.08
C ALA A 99 18.40 13.04 6.55
#